data_AF-A0A160T940-F1
#
_entry.id   AF-A0A160T940-F1
#
_cell.length_a   1.000
_cell.length_b   1.000
_cell.length_c   1.000
_cell.angle_alpha   90.00
_cell.angle_beta   90.00
_cell.angle_gamma   90.00
#
_symmetry.space_group_name_H-M   'P 1'
#
loop_
_entity.id
_entity.type
_entity.pdbx_description
1 polymer ?
#
loop_
_entity_poly.entity_id
_entity_poly.type
_entity_poly.pdbx_seq_one_letter_code
_entity_poly.pdbx_strand_id
1 'polypeptide(L)'
;MNTNIKFIDIQTPESAFKVDVDELTPLGFECVLDPQTTQGLRDECGRFKVFSIELSLLTPQGRQVVTGECQIHSIRRVSATQAAVCARFTHIGTNGYRWISAHMAMVSLPEQGFRRHGT
;
A
#
# COMPACT_ATOMS: atom_id res chain seq x y z
N MET A 1 -11.67 -2.35 -1.67
CA MET A 1 -10.63 -2.47 -2.72
C MET A 1 -9.78 -3.69 -2.40
N ASN A 2 -9.47 -4.57 -3.36
CA ASN A 2 -8.62 -5.75 -3.12
C ASN A 2 -7.14 -5.45 -3.42
N THR A 3 -6.66 -4.28 -2.97
CA THR A 3 -5.27 -3.87 -3.13
C THR A 3 -4.55 -4.21 -1.85
N ASN A 4 -3.48 -4.98 -1.96
CA ASN A 4 -2.70 -5.39 -0.80
C ASN A 4 -1.21 -5.23 -1.07
N ILE A 5 -0.50 -4.96 0.01
CA ILE A 5 0.93 -4.77 0.02
C ILE A 5 1.55 -5.72 1.03
N LYS A 6 2.63 -6.37 0.61
CA LYS A 6 3.48 -7.18 1.47
C LYS A 6 4.70 -6.35 1.85
N PHE A 7 4.90 -6.15 3.15
CA PHE A 7 6.12 -5.59 3.71
C PHE A 7 7.12 -6.71 3.95
N ILE A 8 8.36 -6.49 3.53
CA ILE A 8 9.47 -7.43 3.69
C ILE A 8 10.62 -6.66 4.35
N ASP A 9 10.94 -7.00 5.58
CA ASP A 9 12.12 -6.45 6.26
C ASP A 9 13.37 -7.03 5.59
N ILE A 10 14.30 -6.16 5.17
CA ILE A 10 15.54 -6.56 4.49
C ILE A 10 16.45 -7.35 5.45
N GLN A 11 16.38 -7.06 6.74
CA GLN A 11 17.20 -7.73 7.76
C GLN A 11 16.61 -9.07 8.19
N THR A 12 15.28 -9.21 8.14
CA THR A 12 14.55 -10.42 8.54
C THR A 12 13.43 -10.74 7.55
N PRO A 13 13.74 -11.23 6.32
CA PRO A 13 12.76 -11.44 5.26
C PRO A 13 11.62 -12.41 5.63
N GLU A 14 11.88 -13.34 6.55
CA GLU A 14 10.91 -14.29 7.11
C GLU A 14 9.82 -13.61 7.94
N SER A 15 10.06 -12.40 8.44
CA SER A 15 9.09 -11.59 9.19
C SER A 15 8.17 -10.76 8.28
N ALA A 16 8.09 -11.12 7.00
CA ALA A 16 7.23 -10.41 6.06
C ALA A 16 5.74 -10.54 6.44
N PHE A 17 5.02 -9.42 6.35
CA PHE A 17 3.59 -9.37 6.64
C PHE A 17 2.84 -8.68 5.51
N LYS A 18 1.54 -8.96 5.42
CA LYS A 18 0.67 -8.46 4.36
C LYS A 18 -0.47 -7.66 4.96
N VAL A 19 -0.79 -6.53 4.33
CA VAL A 19 -1.88 -5.64 4.75
C VAL A 19 -2.63 -5.14 3.52
N ASP A 20 -3.91 -4.86 3.70
CA ASP A 20 -4.70 -4.15 2.71
C ASP A 20 -4.32 -2.67 2.67
N VAL A 21 -4.40 -2.08 1.47
CA VAL A 21 -4.13 -0.67 1.25
C VAL A 21 -5.44 0.09 1.27
N ASP A 22 -5.58 1.01 2.22
CA ASP A 22 -6.76 1.87 2.37
C ASP A 22 -6.74 2.98 1.32
N GLU A 23 -5.59 3.63 1.14
CA GLU A 23 -5.39 4.68 0.14
C GLU A 23 -4.07 4.48 -0.59
N LEU A 24 -4.10 4.59 -1.92
CA LEU A 24 -2.91 4.51 -2.78
C LEU A 24 -2.77 5.79 -3.60
N THR A 25 -1.55 6.32 -3.61
CA THR A 25 -1.17 7.48 -4.42
C THR A 25 0.11 7.15 -5.20
N PRO A 26 0.50 7.98 -6.19
CA PRO A 26 1.78 7.80 -6.86
C PRO A 26 2.99 7.95 -5.91
N LEU A 27 2.85 8.63 -4.77
CA LEU A 27 3.96 8.87 -3.83
C LEU A 27 4.07 7.81 -2.73
N GLY A 28 3.03 7.02 -2.52
CA GLY A 28 2.95 6.13 -1.37
C GLY A 28 1.53 5.66 -1.09
N PHE A 29 1.32 5.16 0.11
CA PHE A 29 0.05 4.57 0.51
C PHE A 29 -0.24 4.77 2.00
N GLU A 30 -1.50 4.63 2.36
CA GLU A 30 -1.95 4.51 3.74
C GLU A 30 -2.53 3.10 3.96
N CYS A 31 -2.22 2.51 5.11
CA CYS A 31 -2.84 1.28 5.58
C CYS A 31 -3.11 1.36 7.10
N VAL A 32 -4.05 0.55 7.57
CA VAL A 32 -4.33 0.39 9.00
C VAL A 32 -3.65 -0.87 9.55
N LEU A 33 -2.86 -0.70 10.61
CA LEU A 33 -2.17 -1.77 11.32
C LEU A 33 -2.55 -1.79 12.81
N ASP A 34 -2.41 -2.96 13.42
CA ASP A 34 -2.54 -3.09 14.87
C ASP A 34 -1.26 -2.55 15.59
N PRO A 35 -1.37 -2.17 16.87
CA PRO A 35 -0.26 -1.64 17.64
C PRO A 35 0.97 -2.55 17.70
N GLN A 36 0.81 -3.88 17.73
CA GLN A 36 1.95 -4.80 17.80
C GLN A 36 2.74 -4.76 16.49
N THR A 37 2.06 -4.80 15.35
CA THR A 37 2.71 -4.68 14.03
C THR A 37 3.42 -3.33 13.88
N THR A 38 2.84 -2.23 14.41
CA THR A 38 3.50 -0.92 14.33
C THR A 38 4.82 -0.82 15.11
N GLN A 39 5.03 -1.64 16.14
CA GLN A 39 6.31 -1.69 16.86
C GLN A 39 7.43 -2.25 15.97
N GLY A 40 7.11 -3.22 15.11
CA GLY A 40 8.06 -3.82 14.16
C GLY A 40 8.52 -2.89 13.04
N LEU A 41 7.88 -1.73 12.87
CA LEU A 41 8.21 -0.72 11.85
C LEU A 41 9.46 0.10 12.20
N ARG A 42 9.94 0.02 13.43
CA ARG A 42 11.12 0.76 13.91
C ARG A 42 12.31 -0.16 14.13
N ASP A 43 13.51 0.36 13.88
CA ASP A 43 14.78 -0.26 14.24
C ASP A 43 15.03 -0.17 15.76
N GLU A 44 16.12 -0.78 16.22
CA GLU A 44 16.54 -0.76 17.63
C GLU A 44 16.86 0.67 18.13
N CYS A 45 17.12 1.61 17.22
CA CYS A 45 17.36 3.02 17.52
C CYS A 45 16.06 3.85 17.52
N GLY A 46 14.89 3.23 17.30
CA GLY A 46 13.60 3.90 17.23
C GLY A 46 13.31 4.63 15.92
N ARG A 47 14.14 4.48 14.89
CA ARG A 47 13.96 5.07 13.55
C ARG A 47 13.09 4.17 12.68
N PHE A 48 12.33 4.76 11.76
CA PHE A 48 11.56 3.98 10.81
C PHE A 48 12.47 3.23 9.83
N LYS A 49 12.23 1.92 9.72
CA LYS A 49 12.91 1.05 8.78
C LYS A 49 12.49 1.35 7.33
N VAL A 50 13.36 0.97 6.41
CA VAL A 50 13.03 0.83 4.99
C VAL A 50 12.63 -0.62 4.75
N PHE A 51 11.53 -0.82 4.03
CA PHE A 51 11.01 -2.13 3.71
C PHE A 51 11.05 -2.35 2.21
N SER A 52 11.42 -3.55 1.79
CA SER A 52 11.08 -4.03 0.46
C SER A 52 9.58 -4.31 0.41
N ILE A 53 8.95 -4.03 -0.72
CA ILE A 53 7.51 -4.20 -0.90
C ILE A 53 7.15 -5.02 -2.13
N GLU A 54 6.02 -5.73 -2.02
CA GLU A 54 5.30 -6.30 -3.16
C GLU A 54 3.85 -5.81 -3.12
N LEU A 55 3.49 -4.94 -4.07
CA LEU A 55 2.16 -4.36 -4.18
C LEU A 55 1.38 -5.08 -5.30
N SER A 56 0.33 -5.81 -4.92
CA SER A 56 -0.56 -6.47 -5.88
C SER A 56 -1.64 -5.50 -6.36
N LEU A 57 -1.64 -5.19 -7.65
CA LEU A 57 -2.55 -4.26 -8.30
C LEU A 57 -3.40 -4.98 -9.35
N LEU A 58 -4.66 -4.58 -9.47
CA LEU A 58 -5.49 -4.95 -10.62
C LEU A 58 -5.40 -3.84 -11.68
N THR A 59 -5.03 -4.19 -12.90
CA THR A 59 -4.94 -3.27 -14.04
C THR A 59 -5.83 -3.75 -15.19
N PRO A 60 -6.06 -2.97 -16.26
CA PRO A 60 -6.83 -3.44 -17.41
C PRO A 60 -6.19 -4.64 -18.11
N GLN A 61 -4.89 -4.86 -17.89
CA GLN A 61 -4.09 -5.96 -18.43
C GLN A 61 -4.01 -7.15 -17.47
N GLY A 62 -4.82 -7.13 -16.40
CA GLY A 62 -4.85 -8.16 -15.36
C GLY A 62 -4.06 -7.77 -14.11
N ARG A 63 -3.79 -8.78 -13.27
CA ARG A 63 -3.09 -8.59 -12.01
C ARG A 63 -1.60 -8.35 -12.27
N GLN A 64 -1.08 -7.25 -11.73
CA GLN A 64 0.32 -6.88 -11.77
C GLN A 64 0.89 -6.85 -10.36
N VAL A 65 2.17 -7.18 -10.23
CA VAL A 65 2.91 -7.06 -8.97
C VAL A 65 3.98 -6.00 -9.15
N VAL A 66 3.92 -4.96 -8.34
CA VAL A 66 4.92 -3.89 -8.30
C VAL A 66 5.86 -4.16 -7.13
N THR A 67 7.15 -4.30 -7.42
CA THR A 67 8.19 -4.42 -6.41
C THR A 67 8.89 -3.08 -6.21
N GLY A 68 9.42 -2.85 -5.01
CA GLY A 68 10.13 -1.63 -4.69
C GLY A 68 10.48 -1.55 -3.21
N GLU A 69 10.68 -0.33 -2.75
CA GLU A 69 10.99 -0.01 -1.37
C GLU A 69 10.08 1.11 -0.86
N CYS A 70 9.75 1.07 0.42
CA CYS A 70 9.07 2.16 1.08
C CYS A 70 9.70 2.47 2.45
N GLN A 71 9.48 3.70 2.90
CA GLN A 71 9.79 4.13 4.26
C GLN A 71 8.53 4.66 4.91
N ILE A 72 8.35 4.35 6.20
CA ILE A 72 7.25 4.91 6.99
C ILE A 72 7.48 6.41 7.17
N HIS A 73 6.48 7.20 6.78
CA HIS A 73 6.49 8.64 6.93
C HIS A 73 5.85 9.08 8.25
N SER A 74 4.73 8.49 8.62
CA SER A 74 4.01 8.80 9.85
C SER A 74 3.14 7.65 10.32
N ILE A 75 2.93 7.59 11.64
CA ILE A 75 1.97 6.69 12.28
C ILE A 75 1.03 7.54 13.11
N ARG A 76 -0.28 7.39 12.90
CA ARG A 76 -1.33 8.11 13.61
C ARG A 76 -2.27 7.11 14.26
N ARG A 77 -2.47 7.20 15.57
CA ARG A 77 -3.45 6.37 16.27
C ARG A 77 -4.86 6.74 15.78
N VAL A 78 -5.64 5.73 15.37
CA VAL A 78 -7.05 5.92 14.96
C VAL A 78 -8.03 5.35 15.98
N SER A 79 -7.63 4.30 16.72
CA SER A 79 -8.44 3.74 17.80
C SER A 79 -7.56 3.14 18.91
N ALA A 80 -8.19 2.49 19.89
CA ALA A 80 -7.44 1.76 20.91
C ALA A 80 -6.57 0.64 20.34
N THR A 81 -6.99 0.04 19.22
CA THR A 81 -6.45 -1.19 18.63
C THR A 81 -5.95 -1.02 17.21
N GLN A 82 -5.92 0.20 16.68
CA GLN A 82 -5.53 0.48 15.29
C GLN A 82 -4.76 1.79 15.16
N ALA A 83 -3.82 1.80 14.24
CA ALA A 83 -3.09 2.99 13.80
C ALA A 83 -3.04 3.04 12.27
N ALA A 84 -3.29 4.23 11.72
CA ALA A 84 -3.05 4.52 10.32
C ALA A 84 -1.56 4.77 10.11
N VAL A 85 -1.00 4.11 9.10
CA VAL A 85 0.42 4.17 8.73
C VAL A 85 0.51 4.72 7.31
N CYS A 86 1.13 5.88 7.19
CA CYS A 86 1.42 6.48 5.90
C CYS A 86 2.86 6.13 5.51
N ALA A 87 3.05 5.44 4.40
CA ALA A 87 4.35 5.07 3.86
C ALA A 87 4.60 5.78 2.53
N ARG A 88 5.85 6.15 2.27
CA ARG A 88 6.28 6.75 1.00
C ARG A 88 7.16 5.78 0.25
N PHE A 89 6.97 5.71 -1.07
CA PHE A 89 7.87 4.95 -1.92
C PHE A 89 9.22 5.67 -1.99
N THR A 90 10.29 4.93 -1.73
CA THR A 90 11.67 5.42 -1.87
C THR A 90 12.27 4.93 -3.19
N HIS A 91 11.89 3.73 -3.61
CA HIS A 91 12.25 3.15 -4.89
C HIS A 91 11.09 2.31 -5.44
N ILE A 92 10.87 2.35 -6.75
CA ILE A 92 9.87 1.52 -7.42
C ILE A 92 10.51 0.92 -8.66
N GLY A 93 10.34 -0.40 -8.82
CA GLY A 93 10.88 -1.14 -9.95
C GLY A 93 10.30 -0.67 -11.29
N THR A 94 10.92 -1.16 -12.37
CA THR A 94 10.57 -0.80 -13.75
C THR A 94 9.07 -0.94 -14.01
N ASN A 95 8.47 0.08 -14.63
CA ASN A 95 7.03 0.19 -14.91
C ASN A 95 6.10 0.28 -13.68
N GLY A 96 6.61 0.25 -12.44
CA GLY A 96 5.75 0.24 -11.25
C GLY A 96 4.83 1.46 -11.15
N TYR A 97 5.33 2.67 -11.38
CA TYR A 97 4.50 3.88 -11.42
C TYR A 97 3.44 3.86 -12.53
N ARG A 98 3.75 3.23 -13.68
CA ARG A 98 2.78 3.03 -14.75
C ARG A 98 1.64 2.14 -14.28
N TRP A 99 1.95 1.05 -13.58
CA TRP A 99 0.94 0.12 -13.05
C TRP A 99 0.12 0.73 -11.92
N ILE A 100 0.75 1.47 -11.02
CA ILE A 100 0.05 2.24 -9.97
C ILE A 100 -0.94 3.21 -10.62
N SER A 101 -0.50 3.98 -11.62
CA SER A 101 -1.36 4.94 -12.32
C SER A 101 -2.52 4.25 -13.05
N ALA A 102 -2.25 3.13 -13.73
CA ALA A 102 -3.28 2.36 -14.44
C ALA A 102 -4.32 1.78 -13.47
N HIS A 103 -3.88 1.27 -12.32
CA HIS A 103 -4.77 0.79 -11.27
C HIS A 103 -5.64 1.93 -10.71
N MET A 104 -5.03 3.05 -10.34
CA MET A 104 -5.76 4.21 -9.82
C MET A 104 -6.80 4.72 -10.82
N ALA A 105 -6.45 4.81 -12.11
CA ALA A 105 -7.39 5.21 -13.15
C ALA A 105 -8.61 4.29 -13.25
N MET A 106 -8.46 2.98 -13.02
CA MET A 106 -9.59 2.05 -12.98
C MET A 106 -10.47 2.27 -11.75
N VAL A 107 -9.84 2.49 -10.60
CA VAL A 107 -10.55 2.62 -9.32
C VAL A 107 -11.23 3.98 -9.18
N SER A 108 -10.70 5.02 -9.83
CA SER A 108 -11.28 6.37 -9.87
C SER A 108 -12.44 6.53 -10.86
N LEU A 109 -12.80 5.51 -11.64
CA LEU A 109 -14.00 5.58 -12.48
C LEU A 109 -15.22 5.58 -11.55
N PRO A 110 -16.03 6.67 -11.52
CA PRO A 110 -17.32 6.59 -10.86
C PRO A 110 -18.12 5.47 -11.51
N GLU A 111 -18.87 4.69 -10.71
CA GLU A 111 -19.95 3.87 -11.25
C GLU A 111 -20.79 4.79 -12.13
N GLN A 112 -20.64 4.67 -13.45
CA GLN A 112 -21.48 5.34 -14.41
C GLN A 112 -22.87 4.77 -14.14
N GLY A 113 -23.66 5.53 -13.37
CA GLY A 113 -25.05 5.23 -13.09
C GLY A 113 -25.73 5.02 -14.41
N PHE A 114 -25.96 3.75 -14.74
CA PHE A 114 -26.75 3.33 -15.87
C PHE A 114 -28.19 3.75 -15.55
N ARG A 115 -28.51 5.03 -15.78
CA ARG A 115 -29.88 5.49 -15.89
C ARG A 115 -30.46 4.74 -17.08
N ARG A 116 -31.12 3.61 -16.77
CA ARG A 116 -32.11 3.00 -17.66
C ARG A 116 -33.15 4.08 -17.91
N HIS A 117 -33.01 4.80 -19.01
CA HIS A 117 -34.12 5.51 -19.60
C HIS A 117 -35.13 4.44 -20.00
N GLY A 118 -36.21 4.36 -19.23
CA GLY A 118 -37.40 3.65 -19.65
C GLY A 118 -37.93 4.29 -20.92
N THR A 119 -38.25 3.44 -21.88
CA THR A 119 -39.21 3.68 -22.94
C THR A 119 -40.18 2.52 -22.92
#